data_AF-A0A662SMB4-F1
#
_entry.id   AF-A0A662SMB4-F1
#
_cell.length_a   1.000
_cell.length_b   1.000
_cell.length_c   1.000
_cell.angle_alpha   90.00
_cell.angle_beta   90.00
_cell.angle_gamma   90.00
#
_symmetry.space_group_name_H-M   'P 1'
#
loop_
_entity.id
_entity.type
_entity.pdbx_description
1 polymer ?
#
loop_
_entity_poly.entity_id
_entity_poly.type
_entity_poly.pdbx_seq_one_letter_code
_entity_poly.pdbx_strand_id
1 'polypeptide(L)' 'MTQMPRYVVRLQVRRRVRRGREYTHFFVTVPKEIAELLGLRKGQRMEVRSTPQGILFTPLSESGRPRRGALPV' A
#
# COMPACT_ATOMS: atom_id res chain seq x y z
N MET A 1 3.47 24.12 12.70
CA MET A 1 4.15 22.81 12.52
C MET A 1 3.09 21.73 12.61
N THR A 2 2.64 21.18 11.49
CA THR A 2 1.60 20.13 11.49
C THR A 2 2.27 18.82 11.91
N GLN A 3 1.98 18.35 13.12
CA GLN A 3 2.54 17.11 13.64
C GLN A 3 1.91 15.95 12.84
N MET A 4 2.68 15.37 11.94
CA MET A 4 2.21 14.27 11.10
C MET A 4 1.95 13.05 12.02
N PRO A 5 0.73 12.49 12.03
CA PRO A 5 0.38 11.45 12.99
C PRO A 5 1.20 10.18 12.72
N ARG A 6 1.85 9.67 13.78
CA ARG A 6 2.60 8.41 13.74
C ARG A 6 1.72 7.27 14.22
N TYR A 7 1.53 6.29 13.36
CA TYR A 7 0.82 5.05 13.69
C TYR A 7 1.79 3.88 13.70
N VAL A 8 1.88 3.21 14.84
CA VAL A 8 2.67 1.98 14.98
C VAL A 8 1.76 0.81 14.68
N VAL A 9 2.11 0.04 13.65
CA VAL A 9 1.36 -1.11 13.17
C VAL A 9 2.21 -2.38 13.28
N ARG A 10 1.57 -3.50 13.60
CA ARG A 10 2.27 -4.77 13.75
C ARG A 10 2.66 -5.33 12.38
N LEU A 11 3.95 -5.64 12.22
CA LEU A 11 4.44 -6.41 11.07
C LEU A 11 4.01 -7.87 11.20
N GLN A 12 3.35 -8.38 10.17
CA GLN A 12 2.95 -9.78 10.05
C GLN A 12 3.86 -10.49 9.07
N VAL A 13 4.16 -11.76 9.36
CA VAL A 13 5.04 -12.59 8.53
C VAL A 13 4.29 -13.85 8.13
N ARG A 14 4.30 -14.20 6.84
CA ARG A 14 3.87 -15.52 6.36
C ARG A 14 4.98 -16.14 5.54
N ARG A 15 5.37 -17.36 5.91
CA ARG A 15 6.29 -18.18 5.14
C ARG A 15 5.49 -19.06 4.19
N ARG A 16 5.94 -19.18 2.95
CA ARG A 16 5.31 -20.02 1.94
C ARG A 16 6.40 -20.76 1.16
N VAL A 17 6.29 -22.08 1.09
CA VAL A 17 7.15 -22.88 0.22
C VAL A 17 6.45 -23.09 -1.11
N ARG A 18 7.13 -22.78 -2.23
CA ARG A 18 6.62 -23.00 -3.58
C ARG A 18 7.76 -23.46 -4.47
N ARG A 19 7.58 -24.61 -5.17
CA ARG A 19 8.58 -25.21 -6.07
C ARG A 19 9.97 -25.40 -5.40
N GLY A 20 9.98 -25.87 -4.14
CA GLY A 20 11.22 -26.06 -3.37
C GLY A 20 11.92 -24.78 -2.92
N ARG A 21 11.36 -23.59 -3.18
CA ARG A 21 11.87 -22.31 -2.71
C ARG A 21 11.00 -21.77 -1.57
N GLU A 22 11.64 -21.30 -0.51
CA GLU A 22 10.96 -20.66 0.61
C GLU A 22 10.85 -19.15 0.36
N TYR A 23 9.63 -18.63 0.47
CA TYR A 23 9.32 -17.22 0.32
C TYR A 23 8.77 -16.70 1.64
N THR A 24 9.43 -15.68 2.19
CA THR A 24 8.90 -14.95 3.34
C THR A 24 8.17 -13.71 2.84
N HIS A 25 6.88 -13.63 3.13
CA HIS A 25 6.06 -12.47 2.83
C HIS A 25 5.82 -11.67 4.11
N PHE A 26 6.14 -10.39 4.04
CA PHE A 26 5.87 -9.42 5.10
C PHE A 26 4.62 -8.62 4.74
N PHE A 27 3.70 -8.47 5.70
CA PHE A 27 2.46 -7.72 5.54
C PHE A 27 2.33 -6.72 6.67
N VAL A 28 1.87 -5.52 6.31
CA VAL A 28 1.46 -4.50 7.27
C VAL A 28 -0.02 -4.24 7.03
N THR A 29 -0.82 -4.32 8.08
CA THR A 29 -2.24 -3.96 7.99
C THR A 29 -2.36 -2.48 8.30
N VAL A 30 -2.89 -1.71 7.36
CA VAL A 30 -3.20 -0.29 7.55
C VAL A 30 -4.61 -0.19 8.13
N PRO A 31 -4.78 0.45 9.31
CA PRO A 31 -6.09 0.77 9.87
C PRO A 31 -7.01 1.46 8.85
N LYS A 32 -8.31 1.15 8.90
CA LYS A 32 -9.30 1.63 7.92
C LYS A 32 -9.35 3.15 7.88
N GLU A 33 -9.32 3.79 9.04
CA GLU A 33 -9.41 5.23 9.23
C GLU A 33 -8.24 5.95 8.56
N ILE A 34 -7.03 5.37 8.64
CA ILE A 34 -5.83 5.89 7.99
C ILE A 34 -5.92 5.71 6.47
N ALA A 35 -6.37 4.53 6.02
CA ALA A 35 -6.54 4.27 4.61
C ALA A 35 -7.55 5.24 3.98
N GLU A 36 -8.64 5.54 4.68
CA GLU A 36 -9.65 6.53 4.26
C GLU A 36 -9.07 7.95 4.26
N LEU A 37 -8.38 8.37 5.32
CA LEU A 37 -7.73 9.68 5.42
C LEU A 37 -6.71 9.91 4.29
N LEU A 38 -5.96 8.87 3.92
CA LEU A 38 -4.97 8.90 2.84
C LEU A 38 -5.57 8.59 1.46
N GLY A 39 -6.88 8.33 1.36
CA GLY A 39 -7.56 8.01 0.11
C GLY A 39 -7.06 6.73 -0.58
N LEU A 40 -6.51 5.77 0.19
CA LEU A 40 -5.94 4.54 -0.33
C LEU A 40 -7.03 3.59 -0.84
N ARG A 41 -6.78 2.95 -1.98
CA ARG A 41 -7.70 1.96 -2.58
C ARG A 41 -7.14 0.55 -2.50
N LYS A 42 -8.03 -0.44 -2.33
CA LYS A 42 -7.64 -1.85 -2.41
C LYS A 42 -7.05 -2.15 -3.79
N GLY A 43 -5.85 -2.73 -3.81
CA GLY A 43 -5.14 -3.06 -5.06
C GLY A 43 -4.41 -1.88 -5.71
N GLN A 44 -4.43 -0.69 -5.09
CA GLN A 44 -3.66 0.46 -5.56
C GLN A 44 -2.17 0.14 -5.59
N ARG A 45 -1.51 0.55 -6.67
CA ARG A 45 -0.06 0.37 -6.81
C ARG A 45 0.68 1.42 -6.01
N MET A 46 1.73 0.99 -5.32
CA MET A 46 2.59 1.84 -4.50
C MET A 46 4.00 1.82 -5.08
N GLU A 47 4.66 2.97 -5.11
CA GLU A 47 6.10 3.03 -5.18
C GLU A 47 6.67 2.66 -3.81
N VAL A 48 7.71 1.83 -3.79
CA VAL A 48 8.36 1.38 -2.56
C VAL A 48 9.79 1.86 -2.57
N ARG A 49 10.17 2.66 -1.57
CA ARG A 49 11.54 3.18 -1.42
C ARG A 49 12.09 2.81 -0.05
N SER A 50 13.32 2.31 -0.02
CA SER A 50 14.06 2.13 1.22
C SER A 50 14.71 3.46 1.61
N THR A 51 14.53 3.89 2.86
CA THR A 51 15.14 5.11 3.42
C THR A 51 15.87 4.76 4.72
N PRO A 52 16.76 5.63 5.24
CA PRO A 52 17.41 5.41 6.54
C PRO A 52 16.43 5.28 7.72
N GLN A 53 15.19 5.75 7.56
CA GLN A 53 14.17 5.78 8.60
C GLN A 53 13.18 4.62 8.47
N GLY A 54 13.25 3.83 7.40
CA GLY A 54 12.36 2.69 7.14
C GLY A 54 11.97 2.55 5.68
N ILE A 55 10.84 1.90 5.44
CA ILE A 55 10.30 1.70 4.08
C ILE A 55 9.18 2.71 3.86
N LEU A 56 9.33 3.54 2.83
CA LEU A 56 8.32 4.49 2.40
C LEU A 56 7.48 3.89 1.27
N PHE A 57 6.17 3.86 1.47
CA PHE A 57 5.18 3.50 0.46
C PHE A 57 4.49 4.78 -0.02
N THR A 58 4.67 5.12 -1.28
CA THR A 58 4.02 6.29 -1.89
C THR A 58 2.97 5.79 -2.88
N PRO A 59 1.70 6.20 -2.76
CA PRO A 59 0.70 5.84 -3.76
C PRO A 59 1.12 6.37 -5.13
N LEU A 60 1.20 5.47 -6.11
CA LEU A 60 1.33 5.92 -7.49
C LEU A 60 -0.02 6.51 -7.89
N SER A 61 -0.02 7.79 -8.26
CA SER A 61 -1.16 8.39 -8.94
C SER A 61 -1.46 7.52 -10.16
N GLU A 62 -2.67 6.96 -10.22
CA GLU A 62 -3.16 6.39 -11.47
C GLU A 62 -3.24 7.57 -12.44
N SER A 63 -2.22 7.73 -13.29
CA SER A 63 -2.30 8.61 -14.44
C SER A 63 -3.57 8.21 -15.19
N GLY A 64 -4.50 9.18 -15.27
CA GLY A 64 -5.87 8.94 -15.67
C GLY A 64 -5.95 8.06 -16.91
N ARG A 65 -6.47 6.85 -16.73
CA ARG A 65 -7.24 6.22 -17.79
C ARG A 65 -8.69 6.57 -17.51
N PRO A 66 -9.33 7.41 -18.34
CA PRO A 66 -10.78 7.53 -18.28
C PRO A 66 -11.33 6.12 -18.44
N ARG A 67 -12.32 5.77 -17.61
CA ARG A 67 -13.16 4.60 -17.88
C ARG A 67 -13.77 4.82 -19.27
N ARG A 68 -13.17 4.24 -20.32
CA ARG A 68 -13.87 4.03 -21.60
C ARG A 68 -15.05 3.11 -21.26
N GLY A 69 -16.24 3.70 -21.19
CA GLY A 69 -17.46 2.98 -20.84
C GLY A 69 -18.61 3.82 -20.32
N ALA A 70 -18.41 5.09 -19.95
CA ALA A 70 -19.52 6.02 -19.80
C ALA A 70 -19.89 6.59 -21.17
N LEU A 71 -20.66 5.83 -21.95
CA LEU A 71 -21.47 6.40 -23.02
C LEU A 71 -22.72 7.00 -22.36
N PRO A 72 -23.09 8.26 -22.65
CA PRO A 72 -24.38 8.78 -22.30
C PRO A 72 -25.35 8.43 -23.42
N VAL A 73 -26.16 7.39 -23.24
CA VAL A 73 -27.55 7.31 -23.74
C VAL A 73 -28.34 6.38 -22.82
#